data_AF-A0A2G6GI41-F1
#
_entry.id   AF-A0A2G6GI41-F1
#
_cell.length_a   1.000
_cell.length_b   1.000
_cell.length_c   1.000
_cell.angle_alpha   90.00
_cell.angle_beta   90.00
_cell.angle_gamma   90.00
#
_symmetry.space_group_name_H-M   'P 1'
#
loop_
_entity.id
_entity.type
_entity.pdbx_description
1 polymer ?
#
loop_
_entity_poly.entity_id
_entity_poly.type
_entity_poly.pdbx_seq_one_letter_code
_entity_poly.pdbx_strand_id
1 'polypeptide(L)'
;MKVITAVFNWLAERLRDLSMWPINLVRDFPVRVTRLARTVWGGIGGIITFLPSLVRAAAGGNLGDWFPGRVGRFFNWFHLFLTQIFDLCGGPELGEFVLHFFARTTPLTSAEIAMISGVLGEDALRFGDVRVVEGGLFDWIFKMNGNLAFATWHSINLPRTGGHTRKNLPIVVHELTHVFQYENVGSRYLGEAIYMLIKTKRDCYNYGGGTGLQDACAVGKCYCDFNREQQAKITQDFYDLTTQGKDVTAYEPFITQVRAREI
;
A
#
# COMPACT_ATOMS: atom_id res chain seq x y z
N MET A 1 4.08 -22.49 -31.67
CA MET A 1 3.35 -22.90 -30.45
C MET A 1 3.56 -21.94 -29.29
N LYS A 2 4.80 -21.69 -28.80
CA LYS A 2 5.05 -20.79 -27.64
C LYS A 2 4.56 -19.33 -27.81
N VAL A 3 4.74 -18.74 -29.00
CA VAL A 3 4.29 -17.36 -29.29
C VAL A 3 2.76 -17.25 -29.26
N ILE A 4 2.07 -18.22 -29.87
CA ILE A 4 0.61 -18.27 -29.90
C ILE A 4 0.05 -18.35 -28.48
N THR A 5 0.59 -19.26 -27.64
CA THR A 5 0.21 -19.36 -26.22
C THR A 5 0.48 -18.06 -25.45
N ALA A 6 1.60 -17.38 -25.70
CA ALA A 6 1.90 -16.10 -25.05
C ALA A 6 0.91 -14.99 -25.43
N VAL A 7 0.53 -14.90 -26.70
CA VAL A 7 -0.48 -13.93 -27.18
C VAL A 7 -1.85 -14.24 -26.59
N PHE A 8 -2.26 -15.51 -26.56
CA PHE A 8 -3.54 -15.91 -25.94
C PHE A 8 -3.58 -15.60 -24.45
N ASN A 9 -2.50 -15.90 -23.71
CA ASN A 9 -2.43 -15.59 -22.28
C ASN A 9 -2.47 -14.08 -22.02
N TRP A 10 -1.73 -13.30 -22.82
CA TRP A 10 -1.75 -11.84 -22.72
C TRP A 10 -3.17 -11.31 -22.96
N LEU A 11 -3.84 -11.76 -24.03
CA LEU A 11 -5.20 -11.33 -24.36
C LEU A 11 -6.21 -11.73 -23.27
N ALA A 12 -6.10 -12.96 -22.75
CA ALA A 12 -6.96 -13.45 -21.68
C ALA A 12 -6.85 -12.57 -20.42
N GLU A 13 -5.63 -12.16 -20.03
CA GLU A 13 -5.44 -11.24 -18.90
C GLU A 13 -6.02 -9.85 -19.18
N ARG A 14 -5.94 -9.32 -20.41
CA ARG A 14 -6.56 -8.02 -20.75
C ARG A 14 -8.09 -8.08 -20.70
N LEU A 15 -8.67 -9.16 -21.23
CA LEU A 15 -10.11 -9.42 -21.17
C LEU A 15 -10.59 -9.59 -19.73
N ARG A 16 -9.79 -10.27 -18.91
CA ARG A 16 -10.04 -10.35 -17.47
C ARG A 16 -10.06 -8.96 -16.84
N ASP A 17 -9.05 -8.13 -17.05
CA ASP A 17 -9.01 -6.80 -16.42
C ASP A 17 -10.19 -5.92 -16.86
N LEU A 18 -10.57 -5.96 -18.14
CA LEU A 18 -11.75 -5.27 -18.65
C LEU A 18 -13.06 -5.77 -18.03
N SER A 19 -13.19 -7.09 -17.81
CA SER A 19 -14.39 -7.68 -17.22
C SER A 19 -14.46 -7.51 -15.70
N MET A 20 -13.31 -7.50 -15.02
CA MET A 20 -13.22 -7.27 -13.58
C MET A 20 -13.46 -5.81 -13.22
N TRP A 21 -13.20 -4.85 -14.11
CA TRP A 21 -13.43 -3.43 -13.83
C TRP A 21 -14.87 -3.12 -13.36
N PRO A 22 -15.95 -3.42 -14.10
CA PRO A 22 -17.30 -3.16 -13.63
C PRO A 22 -17.65 -3.96 -12.37
N ILE A 23 -17.12 -5.17 -12.21
CA ILE A 23 -17.33 -6.02 -11.02
C ILE A 23 -16.72 -5.36 -9.79
N ASN A 24 -15.46 -4.92 -9.87
CA ASN A 24 -14.74 -4.26 -8.79
C ASN A 24 -15.38 -2.93 -8.45
N LEU A 25 -15.84 -2.17 -9.45
CA LEU A 25 -16.53 -0.91 -9.22
C LEU A 25 -17.78 -1.12 -8.34
N VAL A 26 -18.62 -2.11 -8.67
CA VAL A 26 -19.83 -2.42 -7.88
C VAL A 26 -19.47 -3.00 -6.52
N ARG A 27 -18.55 -3.97 -6.46
CA ARG A 27 -18.13 -4.67 -5.24
C ARG A 27 -17.53 -3.70 -4.22
N ASP A 28 -16.64 -2.83 -4.66
CA ASP A 28 -15.90 -1.93 -3.78
C ASP A 28 -16.64 -0.59 -3.56
N PHE A 29 -17.72 -0.32 -4.30
CA PHE A 29 -18.51 0.92 -4.19
C PHE A 29 -18.90 1.27 -2.74
N PRO A 30 -19.46 0.35 -1.93
CA PRO A 30 -19.88 0.69 -0.56
C PRO A 30 -18.72 1.15 0.31
N VAL A 31 -17.56 0.49 0.18
CA VAL A 31 -16.36 0.82 0.95
C VAL A 31 -15.78 2.16 0.47
N ARG A 32 -15.69 2.39 -0.85
CA ARG A 32 -15.20 3.65 -1.44
C ARG A 32 -16.07 4.84 -1.03
N VAL A 33 -17.39 4.70 -1.09
CA VAL A 33 -18.35 5.72 -0.63
C VAL A 33 -18.22 5.97 0.86
N THR A 34 -18.10 4.92 1.68
CA THR A 34 -17.94 5.07 3.14
C THR A 34 -16.66 5.83 3.50
N ARG A 35 -15.54 5.55 2.83
CA ARG A 35 -14.28 6.28 3.02
C ARG A 35 -14.44 7.75 2.63
N LEU A 36 -15.03 8.03 1.47
CA LEU A 36 -15.29 9.39 1.01
C LEU A 36 -16.20 10.17 1.96
N ALA A 37 -17.29 9.55 2.41
CA ALA A 37 -18.23 10.15 3.35
C ALA A 37 -17.55 10.54 4.68
N ARG A 38 -16.69 9.66 5.23
CA ARG A 38 -15.90 9.97 6.43
C ARG A 38 -14.95 11.15 6.20
N THR A 39 -14.30 11.23 5.05
CA THR A 39 -13.42 12.34 4.70
C THR A 39 -14.21 13.65 4.58
N VAL A 40 -15.34 13.65 3.88
CA VAL A 40 -16.23 14.83 3.76
C VAL A 40 -16.68 15.29 5.14
N TRP A 41 -17.10 14.37 6.00
CA TRP A 41 -17.50 14.67 7.38
C TRP A 41 -16.36 15.30 8.20
N GLY A 42 -15.14 14.77 8.09
CA GLY A 42 -13.95 15.36 8.70
C GLY A 42 -13.67 16.79 8.22
N GLY A 43 -13.92 17.06 6.93
CA GLY A 43 -13.82 18.41 6.35
C GLY A 43 -14.82 19.38 6.96
N ILE A 44 -16.09 18.96 7.09
CA ILE A 44 -17.16 19.74 7.74
C ILE A 44 -16.77 20.06 9.20
N GLY A 45 -16.30 19.06 9.96
CA GLY A 45 -15.79 19.28 11.32
C GLY A 45 -14.60 20.26 11.35
N GLY A 46 -13.73 20.21 10.35
CA GLY A 46 -12.65 21.17 10.16
C GLY A 46 -13.13 22.63 10.02
N ILE A 47 -14.21 22.85 9.25
CA ILE A 47 -14.84 24.15 9.05
C ILE A 47 -15.49 24.64 10.36
N ILE A 48 -16.28 23.79 11.00
CA ILE A 48 -16.97 24.12 12.27
C ILE A 48 -15.97 24.52 13.36
N THR A 49 -14.85 23.80 13.44
CA THR A 49 -13.81 24.05 14.46
C THR A 49 -12.84 25.17 14.09
N PHE A 50 -12.95 25.77 12.91
CA PHE A 50 -12.00 26.77 12.42
C PHE A 50 -11.97 28.01 13.32
N LEU A 51 -13.10 28.73 13.44
CA LEU A 51 -13.19 29.96 14.23
C LEU A 51 -12.86 29.72 15.73
N PRO A 52 -13.42 28.70 16.40
CA PRO A 52 -13.05 28.42 17.80
C PRO A 52 -11.57 28.09 17.99
N SER A 53 -10.92 27.47 17.00
CA SER A 53 -9.48 27.18 17.07
C SER A 53 -8.62 28.42 16.81
N LEU A 54 -9.07 29.31 15.93
CA LEU A 54 -8.38 30.58 15.64
C LEU A 54 -8.39 31.50 16.86
N VAL A 55 -9.54 31.66 17.51
CA VAL A 55 -9.68 32.48 18.72
C VAL A 55 -8.75 31.96 19.83
N ARG A 56 -8.72 30.63 20.05
CA ARG A 56 -7.81 30.02 21.04
C ARG A 56 -6.34 30.24 20.71
N ALA A 57 -5.96 30.13 19.43
CA ALA A 57 -4.59 30.37 19.00
C ALA A 57 -4.18 31.85 19.16
N ALA A 58 -5.07 32.79 18.84
CA ALA A 58 -4.86 34.21 19.05
C ALA A 58 -4.70 34.55 20.54
N ALA A 59 -5.59 34.04 21.39
CA ALA A 59 -5.53 34.25 22.83
C ALA A 59 -4.27 33.65 23.47
N GLY A 60 -3.77 32.54 22.94
CA GLY A 60 -2.55 31.89 23.43
C GLY A 60 -1.25 32.36 22.77
N GLY A 61 -1.27 33.34 21.88
CA GLY A 61 -0.08 33.82 21.17
C GLY A 61 0.53 32.83 20.16
N ASN A 62 -0.17 31.74 19.83
CA ASN A 62 0.33 30.62 19.02
C ASN A 62 -0.11 30.68 17.55
N LEU A 63 -0.43 31.88 17.03
CA LEU A 63 -0.91 32.03 15.65
C LEU A 63 0.13 31.58 14.61
N GLY A 64 1.41 31.76 14.91
CA GLY A 64 2.54 31.37 14.06
C GLY A 64 2.57 29.87 13.75
N ASP A 65 2.26 29.02 14.72
CA ASP A 65 2.22 27.56 14.55
C ASP A 65 0.83 27.07 14.08
N TRP A 66 -0.22 27.75 14.52
CA TRP A 66 -1.59 27.38 14.19
C TRP A 66 -1.86 27.45 12.68
N PHE A 67 -1.36 28.50 12.00
CA PHE A 67 -1.65 28.71 10.58
C PHE A 67 -1.00 27.65 9.68
N PRO A 68 0.33 27.39 9.75
CA PRO A 68 0.96 26.29 9.01
C PRO A 68 0.33 24.94 9.33
N GLY A 69 -0.03 24.68 10.60
CA GLY A 69 -0.71 23.46 11.01
C GLY A 69 -2.13 23.31 10.44
N ARG A 70 -2.84 24.42 10.19
CA ARG A 70 -4.13 24.40 9.49
C ARG A 70 -3.98 24.17 8.00
N VAL A 71 -3.02 24.83 7.37
CA VAL A 71 -2.70 24.65 5.95
C VAL A 71 -2.29 23.20 5.67
N GLY A 72 -1.40 22.63 6.50
CA GLY A 72 -0.98 21.23 6.37
C GLY A 72 -2.15 20.24 6.52
N ARG A 73 -3.03 20.45 7.51
CA ARG A 73 -4.24 19.61 7.66
C ARG A 73 -5.18 19.72 6.47
N PHE A 74 -5.36 20.91 5.92
CA PHE A 74 -6.18 21.10 4.72
C PHE A 74 -5.60 20.34 3.52
N PHE A 75 -4.29 20.45 3.26
CA PHE A 75 -3.67 19.73 2.14
C PHE A 75 -3.73 18.21 2.31
N ASN A 76 -3.54 17.69 3.53
CA ASN A 76 -3.70 16.26 3.80
C ASN A 76 -5.14 15.80 3.54
N TRP A 77 -6.12 16.55 4.04
CA TRP A 77 -7.54 16.27 3.80
C TRP A 77 -7.88 16.33 2.30
N PHE A 78 -7.39 17.35 1.59
CA PHE A 78 -7.65 17.55 0.17
C PHE A 78 -7.02 16.44 -0.68
N HIS A 79 -5.79 16.01 -0.36
CA HIS A 79 -5.16 14.85 -0.97
C HIS A 79 -5.98 13.56 -0.77
N LEU A 80 -6.45 13.31 0.47
CA LEU A 80 -7.31 12.16 0.77
C LEU A 80 -8.64 12.22 0.00
N PHE A 81 -9.23 13.41 -0.10
CA PHE A 81 -10.45 13.62 -0.87
C PHE A 81 -10.24 13.30 -2.35
N LEU A 82 -9.20 13.84 -2.98
CA LEU A 82 -8.91 13.60 -4.40
C LEU A 82 -8.60 12.13 -4.70
N THR A 83 -7.81 11.47 -3.85
CA THR A 83 -7.49 10.04 -4.02
C THR A 83 -8.72 9.15 -3.87
N GLN A 84 -9.65 9.50 -2.96
CA GLN A 84 -10.90 8.75 -2.81
C GLN A 84 -11.90 8.99 -3.94
N ILE A 85 -11.91 10.18 -4.55
CA ILE A 85 -12.67 10.42 -5.79
C ILE A 85 -12.09 9.59 -6.93
N PHE A 86 -10.76 9.55 -7.07
CA PHE A 86 -10.08 8.70 -8.05
C PHE A 86 -10.44 7.21 -7.86
N ASP A 87 -10.41 6.72 -6.62
CA ASP A 87 -10.85 5.37 -6.29
C ASP A 87 -12.32 5.16 -6.68
N LEU A 88 -13.22 6.07 -6.27
CA LEU A 88 -14.65 5.95 -6.51
C LEU A 88 -15.00 5.86 -8.01
N CYS A 89 -14.26 6.58 -8.86
CA CYS A 89 -14.47 6.57 -10.31
C CYS A 89 -13.80 5.38 -11.03
N GLY A 90 -13.19 4.44 -10.31
CA GLY A 90 -12.52 3.27 -10.90
C GLY A 90 -11.14 3.58 -11.48
N GLY A 91 -10.49 4.64 -10.98
CA GLY A 91 -9.14 5.03 -11.37
C GLY A 91 -8.10 3.92 -11.19
N PRO A 92 -8.09 3.16 -10.07
CA PRO A 92 -7.18 2.04 -9.87
C PRO A 92 -7.28 0.99 -10.97
N GLU A 93 -8.50 0.55 -11.31
CA GLU A 93 -8.72 -0.46 -12.34
C GLU A 93 -8.27 0.01 -13.72
N LEU A 94 -8.52 1.28 -14.06
CA LEU A 94 -8.05 1.86 -15.32
C LEU A 94 -6.51 1.94 -15.34
N GLY A 95 -5.90 2.34 -14.24
CA GLY A 95 -4.45 2.39 -14.10
C GLY A 95 -3.80 1.02 -14.24
N GLU A 96 -4.31 0.00 -13.53
CA GLU A 96 -3.88 -1.38 -13.66
C GLU A 96 -4.00 -1.87 -15.11
N PHE A 97 -5.16 -1.63 -15.75
CA PHE A 97 -5.38 -2.03 -17.14
C PHE A 97 -4.31 -1.44 -18.08
N VAL A 98 -4.01 -0.15 -17.94
CA VAL A 98 -2.97 0.53 -18.74
C VAL A 98 -1.59 -0.05 -18.45
N LEU A 99 -1.20 -0.22 -17.19
CA LEU A 99 0.10 -0.76 -16.82
C LEU A 99 0.29 -2.19 -17.35
N HIS A 100 -0.71 -3.03 -17.15
CA HIS A 100 -0.70 -4.42 -17.59
C HIS A 100 -0.72 -4.57 -19.12
N PHE A 101 -1.23 -3.58 -19.85
CA PHE A 101 -1.18 -3.59 -21.32
C PHE A 101 0.25 -3.67 -21.84
N PHE A 102 1.18 -2.97 -21.18
CA PHE A 102 2.58 -2.85 -21.60
C PHE A 102 3.53 -3.84 -20.92
N ALA A 103 3.02 -4.81 -20.17
CA ALA A 103 3.83 -5.72 -19.37
C ALA A 103 3.32 -7.15 -19.45
N ARG A 104 4.14 -8.10 -18.98
CA ARG A 104 3.69 -9.46 -18.75
C ARG A 104 3.10 -9.53 -17.35
N THR A 105 1.86 -10.01 -17.25
CA THR A 105 1.21 -10.27 -15.97
C THR A 105 1.04 -11.76 -15.75
N THR A 106 1.16 -12.17 -14.49
CA THR A 106 0.89 -13.55 -14.06
C THR A 106 0.21 -13.55 -12.70
N PRO A 107 -0.62 -14.55 -12.37
CA PRO A 107 -1.15 -14.70 -11.03
C PRO A 107 -0.05 -15.08 -10.02
N LEU A 108 -0.37 -14.95 -8.74
CA LEU A 108 0.41 -15.58 -7.68
C LEU A 108 0.34 -17.10 -7.78
N THR A 109 1.44 -17.76 -7.43
CA THR A 109 1.51 -19.22 -7.29
C THR A 109 0.93 -19.65 -5.94
N SER A 110 0.52 -20.91 -5.81
CA SER A 110 0.06 -21.46 -4.52
C SER A 110 1.10 -21.32 -3.41
N ALA A 111 2.39 -21.42 -3.74
CA ALA A 111 3.48 -21.23 -2.78
C ALA A 111 3.56 -19.77 -2.31
N GLU A 112 3.40 -18.80 -3.21
CA GLU A 112 3.39 -17.38 -2.86
C GLU A 112 2.16 -17.02 -2.02
N ILE A 113 1.00 -17.59 -2.35
CA ILE A 113 -0.24 -17.42 -1.58
C ILE A 113 -0.07 -17.98 -0.17
N ALA A 114 0.44 -19.21 -0.02
CA ALA A 114 0.67 -19.83 1.29
C ALA A 114 1.67 -19.01 2.12
N MET A 115 2.75 -18.54 1.49
CA MET A 115 3.77 -17.71 2.11
C MET A 115 3.19 -16.41 2.68
N ILE A 116 2.48 -15.62 1.87
CA ILE A 116 1.92 -14.35 2.33
C ILE A 116 0.76 -14.56 3.30
N SER A 117 -0.02 -15.64 3.15
CA SER A 117 -1.09 -16.01 4.10
C SER A 117 -0.52 -16.30 5.49
N GLY A 118 0.65 -16.92 5.57
CA GLY A 118 1.36 -17.13 6.84
C GLY A 118 1.75 -15.83 7.56
N VAL A 119 1.92 -14.73 6.81
CA VAL A 119 2.28 -13.42 7.37
C VAL A 119 1.02 -12.61 7.67
N LEU A 120 0.23 -12.30 6.64
CA LEU A 120 -0.88 -11.36 6.72
C LEU A 120 -2.21 -12.00 7.18
N GLY A 121 -2.33 -13.33 7.10
CA GLY A 121 -3.57 -14.09 7.32
C GLY A 121 -4.15 -14.66 6.03
N GLU A 122 -4.94 -15.74 6.14
CA GLU A 122 -5.48 -16.50 4.99
C GLU A 122 -6.41 -15.68 4.09
N ASP A 123 -7.19 -14.77 4.67
CA ASP A 123 -8.11 -13.90 3.94
C ASP A 123 -7.58 -12.47 3.79
N ALA A 124 -6.27 -12.27 3.91
CA ALA A 124 -5.69 -10.92 3.92
C ALA A 124 -5.81 -10.20 2.58
N LEU A 125 -5.70 -10.96 1.48
CA LEU A 125 -5.68 -10.44 0.11
C LEU A 125 -6.71 -11.15 -0.76
N ARG A 126 -7.23 -10.43 -1.76
CA ARG A 126 -7.95 -11.06 -2.86
C ARG A 126 -6.96 -11.67 -3.84
N PHE A 127 -6.41 -12.83 -3.52
CA PHE A 127 -5.35 -13.48 -4.33
C PHE A 127 -5.70 -13.65 -5.81
N GLY A 128 -6.98 -13.84 -6.14
CA GLY A 128 -7.45 -13.92 -7.52
C GLY A 128 -7.29 -12.61 -8.31
N ASP A 129 -7.27 -11.47 -7.61
CA ASP A 129 -7.08 -10.14 -8.17
C ASP A 129 -5.61 -9.74 -8.29
N VAL A 130 -4.75 -10.30 -7.44
CA VAL A 130 -3.32 -9.95 -7.41
C VAL A 130 -2.58 -10.39 -8.66
N ARG A 131 -1.71 -9.52 -9.19
CA ARG A 131 -0.84 -9.81 -10.34
C ARG A 131 0.61 -9.50 -10.07
N VAL A 132 1.48 -10.37 -10.58
CA VAL A 132 2.92 -10.12 -10.69
C VAL A 132 3.19 -9.58 -12.09
N VAL A 133 3.74 -8.38 -12.14
CA VAL A 133 4.04 -7.63 -13.37
C VAL A 133 5.54 -7.66 -13.61
N GLU A 134 5.95 -8.16 -14.77
CA GLU A 134 7.36 -8.28 -15.16
C GLU A 134 7.55 -7.91 -16.63
N GLY A 135 8.71 -7.35 -16.98
CA GLY A 135 9.11 -7.13 -18.37
C GLY A 135 8.31 -6.08 -19.15
N GLY A 136 8.49 -6.02 -20.46
CA GLY A 136 7.84 -5.04 -21.32
C GLY A 136 8.35 -3.62 -21.06
N LEU A 137 7.45 -2.63 -21.05
CA LEU A 137 7.82 -1.23 -20.75
C LEU A 137 8.42 -1.09 -19.35
N PHE A 138 8.08 -1.98 -18.42
CA PHE A 138 8.62 -1.96 -17.08
C PHE A 138 10.12 -2.25 -17.02
N ASP A 139 10.71 -2.97 -17.99
CA ASP A 139 12.17 -3.15 -18.04
C ASP A 139 12.90 -1.80 -18.14
N TRP A 140 12.30 -0.81 -18.81
CA TRP A 140 12.83 0.55 -18.87
C TRP A 140 12.61 1.32 -17.57
N ILE A 141 11.42 1.21 -16.96
CA ILE A 141 11.11 1.81 -15.66
C ILE A 141 12.08 1.29 -14.58
N PHE A 142 12.32 -0.02 -14.51
CA PHE A 142 13.24 -0.63 -13.56
C PHE A 142 14.69 -0.16 -13.77
N LYS A 143 15.14 0.00 -15.03
CA LYS A 143 16.47 0.55 -15.29
C LYS A 143 16.64 1.96 -14.71
N MET A 144 15.60 2.79 -14.77
CA MET A 144 15.65 4.14 -14.22
C MET A 144 15.50 4.18 -12.69
N ASN A 145 14.78 3.23 -12.09
CA ASN A 145 14.53 3.22 -10.65
C ASN A 145 15.61 2.50 -9.82
N GLY A 146 16.70 2.05 -10.45
CA GLY A 146 17.75 1.26 -9.79
C GLY A 146 17.38 -0.22 -9.59
N ASN A 147 16.45 -0.72 -10.40
CA ASN A 147 16.00 -2.10 -10.43
C ASN A 147 15.38 -2.55 -9.10
N LEU A 148 14.55 -1.67 -8.54
CA LEU A 148 13.77 -1.86 -7.33
C LEU A 148 12.36 -2.31 -7.69
N ALA A 149 11.84 -3.23 -6.91
CA ALA A 149 10.42 -3.58 -6.93
C ALA A 149 9.56 -2.41 -6.39
N PHE A 150 8.30 -2.41 -6.80
CA PHE A 150 7.27 -1.50 -6.25
C PHE A 150 5.87 -2.07 -6.50
N ALA A 151 4.90 -1.67 -5.69
CA ALA A 151 3.51 -2.10 -5.83
C ALA A 151 2.59 -0.98 -6.34
N THR A 152 1.64 -1.34 -7.19
CA THR A 152 0.58 -0.48 -7.70
C THR A 152 -0.75 -1.22 -7.59
N TRP A 153 -1.61 -0.80 -6.66
CA TRP A 153 -2.93 -1.40 -6.43
C TRP A 153 -2.86 -2.91 -6.17
N HIS A 154 -3.46 -3.78 -7.00
CA HIS A 154 -3.35 -5.25 -6.91
C HIS A 154 -2.11 -5.82 -7.58
N SER A 155 -1.15 -4.99 -7.97
CA SER A 155 -0.01 -5.43 -8.76
C SER A 155 1.30 -5.23 -8.04
N ILE A 156 2.12 -6.27 -8.00
CA ILE A 156 3.51 -6.18 -7.59
C ILE A 156 4.38 -6.17 -8.85
N ASN A 157 5.18 -5.13 -9.02
CA ASN A 157 6.02 -4.91 -10.19
C ASN A 157 7.44 -5.32 -9.85
N LEU A 158 7.90 -6.41 -10.46
CA LEU A 158 9.18 -7.04 -10.14
C LEU A 158 10.13 -6.99 -11.35
N PRO A 159 11.38 -6.55 -11.18
CA PRO A 159 12.39 -6.70 -12.22
C PRO A 159 12.70 -8.17 -12.49
N ARG A 160 13.05 -8.49 -13.75
CA ARG A 160 13.43 -9.86 -14.15
C ARG A 160 14.83 -10.27 -13.72
N THR A 161 15.67 -9.30 -13.37
CA THR A 161 17.08 -9.48 -12.96
C THR A 161 17.36 -8.68 -11.69
N GLY A 162 18.54 -8.86 -11.09
CA GLY A 162 18.97 -8.11 -9.89
C GLY A 162 18.44 -8.68 -8.57
N GLY A 163 18.44 -7.83 -7.52
CA GLY A 163 18.12 -8.25 -6.15
C GLY A 163 16.62 -8.32 -5.83
N HIS A 164 15.77 -7.61 -6.58
CA HIS A 164 14.33 -7.46 -6.29
C HIS A 164 13.45 -8.33 -7.20
N THR A 165 13.98 -9.45 -7.69
CA THR A 165 13.20 -10.37 -8.54
C THR A 165 12.18 -11.15 -7.74
N ARG A 166 11.25 -11.81 -8.44
CA ARG A 166 10.27 -12.76 -7.87
C ARG A 166 10.88 -13.88 -7.02
N LYS A 167 12.17 -14.20 -7.21
CA LYS A 167 12.87 -15.21 -6.40
C LYS A 167 13.21 -14.71 -4.99
N ASN A 168 13.24 -13.40 -4.78
CA ASN A 168 13.48 -12.81 -3.47
C ASN A 168 12.15 -12.70 -2.72
N LEU A 169 11.77 -13.79 -2.04
CA LEU A 169 10.49 -13.89 -1.34
C LEU A 169 10.28 -12.80 -0.27
N PRO A 170 11.30 -12.39 0.52
CA PRO A 170 11.15 -11.23 1.41
C PRO A 170 10.69 -9.95 0.70
N ILE A 171 11.24 -9.66 -0.49
CA ILE A 171 10.78 -8.51 -1.30
C ILE A 171 9.35 -8.74 -1.81
N VAL A 172 8.99 -9.97 -2.20
CA VAL A 172 7.61 -10.29 -2.58
C VAL A 172 6.63 -10.03 -1.42
N VAL A 173 6.99 -10.37 -0.18
CA VAL A 173 6.18 -10.06 1.02
C VAL A 173 6.04 -8.55 1.22
N HIS A 174 7.12 -7.79 1.06
CA HIS A 174 7.10 -6.33 1.14
C HIS A 174 6.08 -5.75 0.15
N GLU A 175 6.19 -6.12 -1.13
CA GLU A 175 5.30 -5.60 -2.17
C GLU A 175 3.84 -6.07 -2.00
N LEU A 176 3.62 -7.31 -1.54
CA LEU A 176 2.27 -7.80 -1.24
C LEU A 176 1.65 -7.11 -0.01
N THR A 177 2.47 -6.62 0.92
CA THR A 177 1.98 -5.81 2.04
C THR A 177 1.47 -4.45 1.56
N HIS A 178 2.04 -3.89 0.48
CA HIS A 178 1.47 -2.72 -0.17
C HIS A 178 0.14 -3.01 -0.88
N VAL A 179 -0.02 -4.19 -1.47
CA VAL A 179 -1.34 -4.63 -1.99
C VAL A 179 -2.36 -4.75 -0.84
N PHE A 180 -1.95 -5.28 0.30
CA PHE A 180 -2.79 -5.34 1.50
C PHE A 180 -3.19 -3.96 2.00
N GLN A 181 -2.25 -3.01 2.01
CA GLN A 181 -2.55 -1.61 2.30
C GLN A 181 -3.59 -1.07 1.32
N TYR A 182 -3.43 -1.28 0.02
CA TYR A 182 -4.40 -0.85 -0.97
C TYR A 182 -5.81 -1.39 -0.70
N GLU A 183 -5.96 -2.69 -0.46
CA GLU A 183 -7.28 -3.29 -0.22
C GLU A 183 -7.97 -2.69 1.02
N ASN A 184 -7.21 -2.40 2.07
CA ASN A 184 -7.75 -1.89 3.34
C ASN A 184 -7.93 -0.37 3.36
N VAL A 185 -7.11 0.39 2.63
CA VAL A 185 -7.10 1.85 2.74
C VAL A 185 -7.28 2.64 1.44
N GLY A 186 -7.27 1.97 0.28
CA GLY A 186 -7.41 2.59 -1.04
C GLY A 186 -6.12 3.24 -1.52
N SER A 187 -6.17 4.00 -2.61
CA SER A 187 -4.98 4.58 -3.28
C SER A 187 -4.18 5.55 -2.41
N ARG A 188 -4.70 5.96 -1.24
CA ARG A 188 -3.94 6.79 -0.29
C ARG A 188 -2.60 6.17 0.11
N TYR A 189 -2.51 4.83 0.15
CA TYR A 189 -1.27 4.14 0.55
C TYR A 189 -0.09 4.54 -0.35
N LEU A 190 -0.33 4.69 -1.65
CA LEU A 190 0.69 4.99 -2.65
C LEU A 190 1.25 6.40 -2.41
N GLY A 191 0.37 7.37 -2.16
CA GLY A 191 0.75 8.73 -1.81
C GLY A 191 1.54 8.81 -0.50
N GLU A 192 1.10 8.08 0.53
CA GLU A 192 1.75 8.02 1.84
C GLU A 192 3.15 7.38 1.76
N ALA A 193 3.30 6.28 1.01
CA ALA A 193 4.58 5.60 0.79
C ALA A 193 5.56 6.48 0.00
N ILE A 194 5.13 7.03 -1.13
CA ILE A 194 5.97 7.91 -1.97
C ILE A 194 6.39 9.17 -1.19
N TYR A 195 5.46 9.78 -0.45
CA TYR A 195 5.77 10.96 0.36
C TYR A 195 6.89 10.67 1.36
N MET A 196 6.81 9.55 2.09
CA MET A 196 7.84 9.16 3.05
C MET A 196 9.15 8.83 2.36
N LEU A 197 9.13 8.11 1.24
CA LEU A 197 10.33 7.83 0.46
C LEU A 197 11.02 9.11 -0.02
N ILE A 198 10.28 10.12 -0.49
CA ILE A 198 10.85 11.40 -0.91
C ILE A 198 11.42 12.17 0.29
N LYS A 199 10.68 12.19 1.41
CA LYS A 199 11.04 12.96 2.60
C LYS A 199 12.25 12.39 3.34
N THR A 200 12.31 11.08 3.52
CA THR A 200 13.31 10.41 4.37
C THR A 200 14.28 9.53 3.57
N LYS A 201 14.13 9.45 2.24
CA LYS A 201 14.93 8.54 1.40
C LYS A 201 14.85 7.12 1.96
N ARG A 202 15.98 6.42 2.04
CA ARG A 202 16.07 5.05 2.58
C ARG A 202 15.78 4.95 4.07
N ASP A 203 15.76 6.05 4.83
CA ASP A 203 15.36 6.00 6.23
C ASP A 203 13.85 5.73 6.39
N CYS A 204 13.07 5.74 5.30
CA CYS A 204 11.65 5.36 5.34
C CYS A 204 11.43 3.92 5.82
N TYR A 205 12.43 3.04 5.70
CA TYR A 205 12.38 1.65 6.14
C TYR A 205 12.82 1.46 7.59
N ASN A 206 13.41 2.47 8.23
CA ASN A 206 13.99 2.32 9.55
C ASN A 206 12.91 2.40 10.64
N TYR A 207 12.58 1.27 11.24
CA TYR A 207 11.69 1.17 12.42
C TYR A 207 12.44 0.67 13.68
N GLY A 208 13.77 0.52 13.61
CA GLY A 208 14.60 0.06 14.72
C GLY A 208 14.68 -1.47 14.91
N GLY A 209 14.10 -2.28 14.01
CA GLY A 209 14.14 -3.74 14.11
C GLY A 209 13.39 -4.27 15.34
N GLY A 210 13.75 -5.46 15.82
CA GLY A 210 13.12 -6.07 17.00
C GLY A 210 13.15 -5.19 18.26
N THR A 211 14.28 -4.53 18.54
CA THR A 211 14.38 -3.58 19.67
C THR A 211 13.47 -2.38 19.48
N GLY A 212 13.42 -1.80 18.27
CA GLY A 212 12.51 -0.70 17.97
C GLY A 212 11.03 -1.07 18.11
N LEU A 213 10.65 -2.32 17.80
CA LEU A 213 9.31 -2.83 18.03
C LEU A 213 8.99 -3.03 19.52
N GLN A 214 9.96 -3.50 20.31
CA GLN A 214 9.81 -3.60 21.77
C GLN A 214 9.59 -2.21 22.41
N ASP A 215 10.42 -1.24 22.02
CA ASP A 215 10.30 0.14 22.49
C ASP A 215 8.95 0.76 22.07
N ALA A 216 8.53 0.52 20.82
CA ALA A 216 7.24 0.95 20.31
C ALA A 216 6.08 0.35 21.12
N CYS A 217 6.13 -0.96 21.41
CA CYS A 217 5.14 -1.64 22.22
C CYS A 217 5.09 -1.08 23.65
N ALA A 218 6.25 -0.79 24.25
CA ALA A 218 6.35 -0.24 25.61
C ALA A 218 5.67 1.14 25.76
N VAL A 219 5.61 1.94 24.69
CA VAL A 219 4.90 3.23 24.66
C VAL A 219 3.50 3.14 24.04
N GLY A 220 3.00 1.93 23.78
CA GLY A 220 1.65 1.70 23.27
C GLY A 220 1.44 2.05 21.79
N LYS A 221 2.51 2.11 20.99
CA LYS A 221 2.37 2.25 19.53
C LYS A 221 1.76 1.00 18.91
N CYS A 222 0.87 1.21 17.94
CA CYS A 222 0.26 0.19 17.11
C CYS A 222 0.91 0.15 15.71
N TYR A 223 0.59 -0.89 14.94
CA TYR A 223 1.05 -1.09 13.58
C TYR A 223 0.68 0.09 12.66
N CYS A 224 -0.53 0.64 12.82
CA CYS A 224 -0.99 1.81 12.08
C CYS A 224 -0.21 3.09 12.38
N ASP A 225 0.60 3.14 13.45
CA ASP A 225 1.45 4.28 13.79
C ASP A 225 2.79 4.29 13.04
N PHE A 226 3.14 3.17 12.41
CA PHE A 226 4.28 3.09 11.48
C PHE A 226 3.87 3.61 10.11
N ASN A 227 4.82 4.20 9.38
CA ASN A 227 4.56 4.61 8.00
C ASN A 227 4.40 3.39 7.07
N ARG A 228 3.85 3.59 5.86
CA ARG A 228 3.54 2.50 4.92
C ARG A 228 4.74 1.64 4.52
N GLU A 229 5.93 2.23 4.41
CA GLU A 229 7.17 1.50 4.10
C GLU A 229 7.69 0.73 5.32
N GLN A 230 7.58 1.30 6.53
CA GLN A 230 7.90 0.58 7.77
C GLN A 230 6.95 -0.60 7.98
N GLN A 231 5.65 -0.42 7.74
CA GLN A 231 4.64 -1.48 7.79
C GLN A 231 5.03 -2.66 6.89
N ALA A 232 5.33 -2.39 5.61
CA ALA A 232 5.79 -3.42 4.66
C ALA A 232 7.15 -4.03 5.06
N LYS A 233 8.04 -3.23 5.67
CA LYS A 233 9.33 -3.73 6.14
C LYS A 233 9.20 -4.64 7.37
N ILE A 234 8.27 -4.35 8.29
CA ILE A 234 7.99 -5.18 9.47
C ILE A 234 7.49 -6.56 9.05
N THR A 235 6.55 -6.64 8.10
CA THR A 235 6.04 -7.91 7.59
C THR A 235 7.10 -8.69 6.80
N GLN A 236 7.92 -7.98 6.00
CA GLN A 236 9.08 -8.56 5.33
C GLN A 236 10.06 -9.19 6.35
N ASP A 237 10.44 -8.45 7.38
CA ASP A 237 11.43 -8.91 8.36
C ASP A 237 10.87 -10.05 9.23
N PHE A 238 9.58 -10.00 9.60
CA PHE A 238 8.91 -11.13 10.26
C PHE A 238 9.00 -12.41 9.43
N TYR A 239 8.70 -12.34 8.13
CA TYR A 239 8.81 -13.47 7.23
C TYR A 239 10.25 -14.01 7.14
N ASP A 240 11.22 -13.12 6.94
CA ASP A 240 12.63 -13.49 6.82
C ASP A 240 13.15 -14.16 8.10
N LEU A 241 12.83 -13.61 9.27
CA LEU A 241 13.21 -14.19 10.56
C LEU A 241 12.52 -15.54 10.82
N THR A 242 11.22 -15.64 10.52
CA THR A 242 10.46 -16.89 10.69
C THR A 242 11.03 -18.01 9.84
N THR A 243 11.34 -17.74 8.56
CA THR A 243 11.92 -18.74 7.66
C THR A 243 13.34 -19.16 8.06
N GLN A 244 14.07 -18.30 8.77
CA GLN A 244 15.38 -18.60 9.34
C GLN A 244 15.31 -19.28 10.72
N GLY A 245 14.11 -19.50 11.27
CA GLY A 245 13.93 -20.06 12.62
C GLY A 245 14.44 -19.15 13.73
N LYS A 246 14.48 -17.83 13.50
CA LYS A 246 14.91 -16.84 14.47
C LYS A 246 13.75 -16.37 15.35
N ASP A 247 14.10 -15.74 16.47
CA ASP A 247 13.12 -15.14 17.38
C ASP A 247 12.33 -14.02 16.69
N VAL A 248 11.01 -14.10 16.77
CA VAL A 248 10.05 -13.13 16.24
C VAL A 248 9.13 -12.56 17.32
N THR A 249 9.42 -12.82 18.60
CA THR A 249 8.57 -12.41 19.74
C THR A 249 8.24 -10.91 19.71
N ALA A 250 9.19 -10.06 19.31
CA ALA A 250 8.98 -8.62 19.19
C ALA A 250 7.99 -8.21 18.07
N TYR A 251 7.79 -9.06 17.07
CA TYR A 251 6.95 -8.80 15.90
C TYR A 251 5.51 -9.27 16.11
N GLU A 252 5.30 -10.31 16.92
CA GLU A 252 3.98 -10.95 17.11
C GLU A 252 2.83 -9.99 17.46
N PRO A 253 3.00 -8.98 18.34
CA PRO A 253 1.93 -8.02 18.62
C PRO A 253 1.50 -7.26 17.36
N PHE A 254 2.44 -6.84 16.53
CA PHE A 254 2.18 -6.08 15.31
C PHE A 254 1.60 -6.98 14.20
N ILE A 255 2.10 -8.21 14.06
CA ILE A 255 1.55 -9.18 13.11
C ILE A 255 0.12 -9.59 13.48
N THR A 256 -0.20 -9.65 14.77
CA THR A 256 -1.59 -9.84 15.24
C THR A 256 -2.49 -8.70 14.78
N GLN A 257 -2.04 -7.44 14.92
CA GLN A 257 -2.77 -6.26 14.45
C GLN A 257 -2.93 -6.24 12.92
N VAL A 258 -1.89 -6.64 12.18
CA VAL A 258 -1.95 -6.82 10.71
C VAL A 258 -3.04 -7.82 10.33
N ARG A 259 -3.05 -8.99 10.97
CA ARG A 259 -4.06 -10.05 10.73
C ARG A 259 -5.48 -9.60 11.11
N ALA A 260 -5.59 -8.69 12.09
CA ALA A 260 -6.84 -8.03 12.47
C ALA A 260 -7.23 -6.84 11.55
N ARG A 261 -6.41 -6.50 10.55
CA ARG A 261 -6.59 -5.39 9.60
C ARG A 261 -6.57 -4.00 10.26
N GLU A 262 -5.75 -3.81 11.29
CA GLU A 262 -5.58 -2.54 11.99
C GLU A 262 -4.51 -1.67 11.29
N ILE A 263 -4.92 -0.90 10.26
CA ILE A 263 -4.02 -0.22 9.30
C ILE A 263 -4.48 1.17 8.81
#